data_AF-A0A8B7E4Z4-F1
#
_entry.id   AF-A0A8B7E4Z4-F1
#
_cell.length_a   1.000
_cell.length_b   1.000
_cell.length_c   1.000
_cell.angle_alpha   90.00
_cell.angle_beta   90.00
_cell.angle_gamma   90.00
#
_symmetry.space_group_name_H-M   'P 1'
#
loop_
_entity.id
_entity.type
_entity.pdbx_description
1 polymer ?
#
loop_
_entity_poly.entity_id
_entity_poly.type
_entity_poly.pdbx_seq_one_letter_code
_entity_poly.pdbx_strand_id
1 'polypeptide(L)'
;MKFSEHLGAHLTPEWRSQYVQYEEMKKFIYEASSTVPASANLSDELWKSHFEKYDVNFFEFCDMELAKVNTFFAEKLSEAMRKFTNLQIQMANAGIPSLRYVVNSSLIVRKRDGSEAHFGTPVKPKTQTLSSKKLKEMKFVVSEFYLSLVLIQNFQQLNFTAFRKILKKHDKIFKTKSGAEYRVANIECSPFYTNTQINTLILDTE
;
A
#
# COMPACT_ATOMS: atom_id res chain seq x y z
N MET A 1 21.66 -2.12 5.67
CA MET A 1 21.24 -2.83 4.45
C MET A 1 21.14 -1.85 3.28
N LYS A 2 21.46 -2.29 2.06
CA LYS A 2 21.26 -1.45 0.86
C LYS A 2 19.76 -1.37 0.58
N PHE A 3 19.25 -0.17 0.27
CA PHE A 3 17.79 0.02 0.08
C PHE A 3 17.20 -0.88 -1.02
N SER A 4 17.96 -1.14 -2.08
CA SER A 4 17.62 -2.08 -3.15
C SER A 4 17.22 -3.47 -2.64
N GLU A 5 18.02 -4.02 -1.71
CA GLU A 5 17.79 -5.34 -1.11
C GLU A 5 16.58 -5.30 -0.19
N HIS A 6 16.45 -4.22 0.59
CA HIS A 6 15.30 -4.00 1.47
C HIS A 6 14.00 -3.90 0.67
N LEU A 7 13.96 -3.09 -0.39
CA LEU A 7 12.81 -2.94 -1.26
C LEU A 7 12.42 -4.31 -1.84
N GLY A 8 13.37 -5.02 -2.45
CA GLY A 8 13.13 -6.32 -3.08
C GLY A 8 12.59 -7.41 -2.13
N ALA A 9 12.98 -7.38 -0.85
CA ALA A 9 12.53 -8.33 0.16
C ALA A 9 11.12 -8.03 0.71
N HIS A 10 10.64 -6.78 0.63
CA HIS A 10 9.35 -6.36 1.18
C HIS A 10 8.27 -6.18 0.10
N LEU A 11 8.58 -6.51 -1.16
CA LEU A 11 7.58 -6.47 -2.23
C LEU A 11 6.58 -7.61 -2.06
N THR A 12 5.30 -7.27 -2.13
CA THR A 12 4.22 -8.22 -2.39
C THR A 12 4.51 -8.97 -3.69
N PRO A 13 4.76 -10.30 -3.68
CA PRO A 13 5.17 -11.05 -4.85
C PRO A 13 4.24 -10.88 -6.06
N GLU A 14 2.93 -10.84 -5.81
CA GLU A 14 1.88 -10.72 -6.80
C GLU A 14 1.89 -9.35 -7.50
N TRP A 15 2.45 -8.32 -6.87
CA TRP A 15 2.43 -6.94 -7.37
C TRP A 15 3.81 -6.45 -7.79
N ARG A 16 4.81 -7.35 -7.88
CA ARG A 16 6.22 -6.99 -8.11
C ARG A 16 6.43 -6.06 -9.31
N SER A 17 5.71 -6.28 -10.41
CA SER A 17 5.81 -5.47 -11.64
C SER A 17 5.18 -4.07 -11.52
N GLN A 18 4.34 -3.85 -10.51
CA GLN A 18 3.61 -2.60 -10.28
C GLN A 18 4.40 -1.62 -9.40
N TYR A 19 5.45 -2.10 -8.72
CA TYR A 19 6.35 -1.23 -7.98
C TYR A 19 7.27 -0.44 -8.90
N VAL A 20 7.80 0.67 -8.38
CA VAL A 20 8.83 1.47 -9.05
C VAL A 20 10.03 0.59 -9.38
N GLN A 21 10.48 0.65 -10.64
CA GLN A 21 11.66 -0.07 -11.15
C GLN A 21 12.97 0.56 -10.67
N TYR A 22 13.16 0.56 -9.34
CA TYR A 22 14.25 1.27 -8.67
C TYR A 22 15.65 0.85 -9.15
N GLU A 23 15.87 -0.44 -9.46
CA GLU A 23 17.16 -0.89 -9.98
C GLU A 23 17.41 -0.40 -11.41
N GLU A 24 16.38 -0.31 -12.26
CA GLU A 24 16.53 0.17 -13.64
C GLU A 24 16.80 1.66 -13.66
N MET A 25 16.03 2.45 -12.91
CA MET A 25 16.28 3.89 -12.76
C MET A 25 17.67 4.16 -12.18
N LYS A 26 18.13 3.30 -11.26
CA LYS A 26 19.47 3.41 -10.68
C LYS A 26 20.55 3.10 -11.71
N LYS A 27 20.37 2.07 -12.55
CA LYS A 27 21.27 1.77 -13.67
C LYS A 27 21.34 2.95 -14.64
N PHE A 28 20.20 3.53 -15.01
CA PHE A 28 20.11 4.71 -15.86
C PHE A 28 20.99 5.86 -15.34
N ILE A 29 20.88 6.20 -14.04
CA ILE A 29 21.69 7.27 -13.45
C ILE A 29 23.19 6.93 -13.50
N TYR A 30 23.57 5.69 -13.23
CA TYR A 30 24.98 5.28 -13.26
C TYR A 30 25.55 5.26 -14.68
N GLU A 31 24.78 4.78 -15.67
CA GLU A 31 25.16 4.79 -17.09
C GLU A 31 25.41 6.22 -17.57
N ALA A 32 24.49 7.15 -17.26
CA ALA A 32 24.66 8.57 -17.52
C ALA A 32 25.90 9.15 -16.82
N SER A 33 26.18 8.77 -15.57
CA SER A 33 27.39 9.26 -14.88
C SER A 33 28.70 8.72 -15.48
N SER A 34 28.63 7.59 -16.21
CA SER A 34 29.81 6.92 -16.77
C SER A 34 30.25 7.48 -18.11
N THR A 35 29.39 8.27 -18.78
CA THR A 35 29.71 8.91 -20.07
C THR A 35 30.67 10.08 -19.92
N VAL A 36 30.84 10.60 -18.71
CA VAL A 36 31.80 11.66 -18.40
C VAL A 36 33.14 11.05 -17.98
N PRO A 37 34.24 11.29 -18.71
CA PRO A 37 35.57 10.80 -18.33
C PRO A 37 35.99 11.38 -16.98
N ALA A 38 36.53 10.53 -16.09
CA ALA A 38 37.01 10.95 -14.77
C ALA A 38 38.14 12.01 -14.80
N SER A 39 38.78 12.20 -15.95
CA SER A 39 39.84 13.19 -16.20
C SER A 39 39.33 14.55 -16.67
N ALA A 40 38.03 14.69 -16.94
CA ALA A 40 37.46 15.94 -17.43
C ALA A 40 37.19 16.87 -16.23
N ASN A 41 38.09 17.82 -15.99
CA ASN A 41 37.82 19.00 -15.15
C ASN A 41 36.80 19.90 -15.88
N LEU A 42 35.55 19.45 -15.95
CA LEU A 42 34.44 20.19 -16.54
C LEU A 42 34.04 21.31 -15.59
N SER A 43 33.82 22.51 -16.14
CA SER A 43 33.18 23.58 -15.38
C SER A 43 31.76 23.16 -14.98
N ASP A 44 31.25 23.71 -13.88
CA ASP A 44 29.91 23.40 -13.39
C ASP A 44 28.81 23.71 -14.42
N GLU A 45 29.02 24.68 -15.31
CA GLU A 45 28.10 25.01 -16.41
C GLU A 45 28.08 23.95 -17.51
N LEU A 46 29.26 23.45 -17.91
CA LEU A 46 29.35 22.41 -18.93
C LEU A 46 28.84 21.05 -18.39
N TRP A 47 29.03 20.80 -17.09
CA TRP A 47 28.44 19.68 -16.38
C TRP A 47 26.91 19.73 -16.43
N LYS A 48 26.30 20.86 -16.04
CA LYS A 48 24.84 21.03 -16.09
C LYS A 48 24.28 20.85 -17.49
N SER A 49 24.90 21.46 -18.50
CA SER A 49 24.46 21.34 -19.90
C SER A 49 24.57 19.90 -20.43
N HIS A 50 25.60 19.15 -20.00
CA HIS A 50 25.74 17.74 -20.39
C HIS A 50 24.61 16.87 -19.85
N PHE A 51 24.21 17.08 -18.60
CA PHE A 51 23.19 16.26 -17.93
C PHE A 51 21.75 16.69 -18.22
N GLU A 52 21.52 17.87 -18.78
CA GLU A 52 20.17 18.35 -19.13
C GLU A 52 19.40 17.38 -20.04
N LYS A 53 20.07 16.73 -20.99
CA LYS A 53 19.46 15.71 -21.86
C LYS A 53 19.09 14.43 -21.10
N TYR A 54 19.86 14.09 -20.06
CA TYR A 54 19.58 12.92 -19.21
C TYR A 54 18.46 13.21 -18.22
N ASP A 55 18.33 14.44 -17.74
CA ASP A 55 17.23 14.88 -16.88
C ASP A 55 15.88 14.67 -17.60
N VAL A 56 15.76 15.07 -18.87
CA VAL A 56 14.52 14.87 -19.66
C VAL A 56 14.12 13.39 -19.70
N ASN A 57 15.04 12.52 -20.13
CA ASN A 57 14.79 11.09 -20.23
C ASN A 57 14.52 10.44 -18.86
N PHE A 58 15.20 10.89 -17.81
CA PHE A 58 15.02 10.39 -16.46
C PHE A 58 13.65 10.77 -15.89
N PHE A 59 13.21 12.01 -16.08
CA PHE A 59 11.91 12.46 -15.61
C PHE A 59 10.76 11.87 -16.43
N GLU A 60 10.93 11.66 -17.73
CA GLU A 60 9.97 10.89 -18.54
C GLU A 60 9.81 9.45 -18.00
N PHE A 61 10.91 8.79 -17.63
CA PHE A 61 10.83 7.49 -16.97
C PHE A 61 10.14 7.58 -15.59
N CYS A 62 10.42 8.63 -14.82
CA CYS A 62 9.70 8.88 -13.56
C CYS A 62 8.19 9.05 -13.77
N ASP A 63 7.77 9.75 -14.82
CA ASP A 63 6.37 9.99 -15.15
C ASP A 63 5.67 8.67 -15.53
N MET A 64 6.31 7.84 -16.35
CA MET A 64 5.79 6.51 -16.69
C MET A 64 5.62 5.62 -15.46
N GLU A 65 6.62 5.56 -14.59
CA GLU A 65 6.57 4.76 -13.36
C GLU A 65 5.52 5.33 -12.38
N LEU A 66 5.38 6.66 -12.31
CA LEU A 66 4.36 7.32 -11.49
C LEU A 66 2.95 7.02 -11.98
N ALA A 67 2.72 7.09 -13.30
CA ALA A 67 1.44 6.76 -13.91
C ALA A 67 1.05 5.31 -13.64
N LYS A 68 2.01 4.37 -13.74
CA LYS A 68 1.82 2.95 -13.41
C LYS A 68 1.39 2.78 -11.95
N VAL A 69 2.14 3.36 -11.01
CA VAL A 69 1.85 3.27 -9.56
C VAL A 69 0.49 3.89 -9.24
N ASN A 70 0.16 5.05 -9.81
CA ASN A 70 -1.15 5.70 -9.63
C ASN A 70 -2.30 4.83 -10.13
N THR A 71 -2.16 4.28 -11.34
CA THR A 71 -3.19 3.44 -11.97
C THR A 71 -3.47 2.20 -11.12
N PHE A 72 -2.42 1.49 -10.73
CA PHE A 72 -2.56 0.29 -9.91
C PHE A 72 -3.14 0.59 -8.52
N PHE A 73 -2.69 1.68 -7.88
CA PHE A 73 -3.22 2.08 -6.57
C PHE A 73 -4.71 2.44 -6.65
N ALA A 74 -5.14 3.21 -7.67
CA ALA A 74 -6.54 3.57 -7.85
C ALA A 74 -7.43 2.34 -8.10
N GLU A 75 -6.94 1.37 -8.88
CA GLU A 75 -7.63 0.10 -9.11
C GLU A 75 -7.79 -0.68 -7.79
N LYS A 76 -6.71 -0.84 -7.02
CA LYS A 76 -6.73 -1.59 -5.76
C LYS A 76 -7.58 -0.91 -4.69
N LEU A 77 -7.57 0.42 -4.63
CA LEU A 77 -8.44 1.17 -3.73
C LEU A 77 -9.91 0.98 -4.10
N SER A 78 -10.24 1.04 -5.39
CA SER A 78 -11.61 0.79 -5.87
C SER A 78 -12.07 -0.64 -5.56
N GLU A 79 -11.18 -1.62 -5.72
CA GLU A 79 -11.42 -3.01 -5.35
C GLU A 79 -11.70 -3.14 -3.84
N ALA A 80 -10.89 -2.49 -3.00
CA ALA A 80 -11.05 -2.48 -1.55
C ALA A 80 -12.38 -1.84 -1.12
N MET A 81 -12.75 -0.69 -1.70
CA MET A 81 -14.03 -0.03 -1.42
C MET A 81 -15.22 -0.92 -1.78
N ARG A 82 -15.19 -1.58 -2.94
CA ARG A 82 -16.24 -2.51 -3.36
C ARG A 82 -16.36 -3.70 -2.39
N LYS A 83 -15.22 -4.28 -1.98
CA LYS A 83 -15.19 -5.36 -0.98
C LYS A 83 -15.75 -4.90 0.36
N PHE A 84 -15.42 -3.70 0.80
CA PHE A 84 -15.94 -3.11 2.04
C PHE A 84 -17.47 -2.98 2.02
N THR A 85 -18.03 -2.40 0.96
CA THR A 85 -19.48 -2.28 0.79
C THR A 85 -20.16 -3.65 0.79
N ASN A 86 -19.59 -4.63 0.09
CA ASN A 86 -20.13 -5.99 0.06
C ASN A 86 -20.07 -6.66 1.45
N LEU A 87 -19.01 -6.42 2.23
CA LEU A 87 -18.90 -6.91 3.60
C LEU A 87 -19.95 -6.30 4.51
N GLN A 88 -20.15 -4.98 4.43
CA GLN A 88 -21.18 -4.29 5.20
C GLN A 88 -22.58 -4.85 4.92
N ILE A 89 -22.93 -5.10 3.64
CA ILE A 89 -24.21 -5.71 3.26
C ILE A 89 -24.33 -7.14 3.82
N GLN A 90 -23.29 -7.96 3.69
CA GLN A 90 -23.30 -9.33 4.21
C GLN A 90 -23.46 -9.37 5.73
N MET A 91 -22.83 -8.43 6.44
CA MET A 91 -22.95 -8.29 7.88
C MET A 91 -24.33 -7.83 8.32
N ALA A 92 -24.90 -6.83 7.65
CA ALA A 92 -26.27 -6.37 7.90
C ALA A 92 -27.28 -7.51 7.73
N ASN A 93 -27.17 -8.28 6.65
CA ASN A 93 -28.02 -9.45 6.40
C ASN A 93 -27.81 -10.58 7.43
N ALA A 94 -26.65 -10.63 8.07
CA ALA A 94 -26.33 -11.58 9.14
C ALA A 94 -26.70 -11.07 10.54
N GLY A 95 -27.25 -9.86 10.67
CA GLY A 95 -27.53 -9.23 11.97
C GLY A 95 -26.27 -8.90 12.77
N ILE A 96 -25.13 -8.72 12.10
CA ILE A 96 -23.85 -8.37 12.70
C ILE A 96 -23.73 -6.83 12.76
N PRO A 97 -23.63 -6.23 13.96
CA PRO A 97 -23.70 -4.78 14.11
C PRO A 97 -22.42 -4.04 13.68
N SER A 98 -21.24 -4.68 13.74
CA SER A 98 -19.97 -4.02 13.38
C SER A 98 -18.85 -5.02 13.09
N LEU A 99 -17.80 -4.58 12.36
CA LEU A 99 -16.63 -5.41 12.05
C LEU A 99 -15.90 -5.78 13.35
N ARG A 100 -15.79 -4.80 14.25
CA ARG A 100 -15.29 -4.97 15.61
C ARG A 100 -16.01 -6.06 16.41
N TYR A 101 -17.33 -6.24 16.22
CA TYR A 101 -18.06 -7.35 16.85
C TYR A 101 -17.59 -8.70 16.31
N VAL A 102 -17.33 -8.81 15.00
CA VAL A 102 -16.82 -10.04 14.39
C VAL A 102 -15.46 -10.39 14.95
N VAL A 103 -14.53 -9.43 15.00
CA VAL A 103 -13.16 -9.61 15.49
C VAL A 103 -13.15 -10.00 16.98
N ASN A 104 -13.89 -9.25 17.81
CA ASN A 104 -13.90 -9.43 19.27
C ASN A 104 -14.86 -10.52 19.79
N SER A 105 -15.74 -11.07 18.94
CA SER A 105 -16.58 -12.20 19.33
C SER A 105 -15.70 -13.41 19.57
N SER A 106 -15.21 -13.59 20.80
CA SER A 106 -14.64 -14.84 21.25
C SER A 106 -15.67 -15.93 20.96
N LEU A 107 -15.23 -17.07 20.43
CA LEU A 107 -16.11 -18.23 20.30
C LEU A 107 -16.67 -18.50 21.70
N ILE A 108 -17.91 -18.11 21.99
CA ILE A 108 -18.60 -18.54 23.19
C ILE A 108 -18.83 -20.03 22.98
N VAL A 109 -17.82 -20.82 23.30
CA VAL A 109 -17.93 -22.25 23.53
C VAL A 109 -18.82 -22.36 24.76
N ARG A 110 -20.12 -22.49 24.55
CA ARG A 110 -21.00 -23.02 25.60
C ARG A 110 -20.47 -24.41 25.92
N LYS A 111 -19.64 -24.53 26.97
CA LYS A 111 -19.53 -25.78 27.71
C LYS A 111 -20.97 -26.12 28.10
N ARG A 112 -21.54 -27.17 27.51
CA ARG A 112 -22.73 -27.81 28.05
C ARG A 112 -22.26 -28.43 29.36
N ASP A 113 -22.41 -27.68 30.44
CA ASP A 113 -22.34 -28.28 31.76
C ASP A 113 -23.72 -28.89 32.04
N GLY A 114 -23.72 -30.20 32.24
CA GLY A 114 -24.92 -30.97 32.51
C GLY A 114 -25.23 -30.92 33.99
N SER A 115 -26.30 -30.23 34.37
CA SER A 115 -27.01 -30.49 35.63
C SER A 115 -28.41 -29.90 35.58
N GLU A 116 -29.35 -30.67 36.12
CA GLU A 116 -30.80 -30.55 36.01
C GLU A 116 -31.43 -29.40 36.82
N ALA A 117 -32.69 -29.12 36.45
CA ALA A 117 -33.83 -28.76 37.31
C ALA A 117 -34.41 -27.32 37.30
N HIS A 118 -35.71 -27.32 36.96
CA HIS A 118 -36.85 -26.52 37.46
C HIS A 118 -37.24 -25.13 36.91
N PHE A 119 -38.47 -25.16 36.37
CA PHE A 119 -39.63 -24.26 36.44
C PHE A 119 -39.44 -22.73 36.36
N GLY A 120 -40.14 -22.16 35.38
CA GLY A 120 -40.19 -20.73 35.08
C GLY A 120 -39.58 -20.48 33.71
N THR A 121 -40.39 -20.45 32.67
CA THR A 121 -39.96 -20.08 31.31
C THR A 121 -39.41 -18.65 31.33
N PRO A 122 -38.09 -18.42 31.19
CA PRO A 122 -37.62 -17.11 30.80
C PRO A 122 -37.85 -17.05 29.30
N VAL A 123 -38.69 -16.13 28.84
CA VAL A 123 -38.73 -15.73 27.45
C VAL A 123 -37.33 -15.21 27.12
N LYS A 124 -36.46 -16.10 26.62
CA LYS A 124 -35.13 -15.74 26.15
C LYS A 124 -35.37 -14.74 25.01
N PRO A 125 -34.71 -13.56 25.03
CA PRO A 125 -34.73 -12.72 23.85
C PRO A 125 -34.25 -13.59 22.69
N LYS A 126 -34.98 -13.58 21.57
CA LYS A 126 -34.52 -14.19 20.31
C LYS A 126 -33.34 -13.37 19.77
N THR A 127 -32.25 -13.25 20.51
CA THR A 127 -30.95 -12.93 19.93
C THR A 127 -30.59 -14.13 19.09
N GLN A 128 -30.78 -13.98 17.78
CA GLN A 128 -30.43 -14.95 16.76
C GLN A 128 -28.91 -15.20 16.87
N THR A 129 -28.51 -16.15 17.71
CA THR A 129 -27.10 -16.47 17.91
C THR A 129 -26.57 -17.00 16.59
N LEU A 130 -25.75 -16.19 15.92
CA LEU A 130 -25.04 -16.57 14.69
C LEU A 130 -24.43 -17.96 14.87
N SER A 131 -24.67 -18.83 13.89
CA SER A 131 -24.03 -20.15 13.86
C SER A 131 -22.52 -19.98 13.98
N SER A 132 -21.88 -20.76 14.86
CA SER A 132 -20.43 -20.77 15.05
C SER A 132 -19.67 -20.90 13.73
N LYS A 133 -20.23 -21.64 12.76
CA LYS A 133 -19.66 -21.77 11.40
C LYS A 133 -19.67 -20.44 10.65
N LYS A 134 -20.80 -19.72 10.64
CA LYS A 134 -20.97 -18.44 9.93
C LYS A 134 -20.12 -17.32 10.55
N LEU A 135 -19.93 -17.34 11.87
CA LEU A 135 -19.03 -16.40 12.54
C LEU A 135 -17.56 -16.64 12.18
N LYS A 136 -17.12 -17.90 12.11
CA LYS A 136 -15.75 -18.25 11.68
C LYS A 136 -15.49 -17.83 10.24
N GLU A 137 -16.44 -18.07 9.35
CA GLU A 137 -16.36 -17.65 7.95
C GLU A 137 -16.27 -16.13 7.84
N MET A 138 -17.11 -15.38 8.57
CA MET A 138 -17.06 -13.92 8.55
C MET A 138 -15.71 -13.40 9.10
N LYS A 139 -15.19 -13.99 10.18
CA LYS A 139 -13.85 -13.65 10.71
C LYS A 139 -12.76 -13.84 9.67
N PHE A 140 -12.80 -14.95 8.93
CA PHE A 140 -11.85 -15.23 7.88
C PHE A 140 -11.90 -14.16 6.79
N VAL A 141 -13.10 -13.85 6.28
CA VAL A 141 -13.26 -12.84 5.22
C VAL A 141 -12.82 -11.45 5.67
N VAL A 142 -13.12 -11.06 6.92
CA VAL A 142 -12.67 -9.78 7.49
C VAL A 142 -11.14 -9.75 7.64
N SER A 143 -10.52 -10.85 8.05
CA SER A 143 -9.06 -10.94 8.22
C SER A 143 -8.34 -10.83 6.86
N GLU A 144 -8.84 -11.52 5.84
CA GLU A 144 -8.31 -11.45 4.47
C GLU A 144 -8.48 -10.03 3.88
N PHE A 145 -9.62 -9.40 4.13
CA PHE A 145 -9.87 -8.03 3.71
C PHE A 145 -8.89 -7.06 4.39
N TYR A 146 -8.72 -7.16 5.72
CA TYR A 146 -7.76 -6.35 6.46
C TYR A 146 -6.33 -6.53 5.94
N LEU A 147 -5.89 -7.78 5.73
CA LEU A 147 -4.59 -8.06 5.13
C LEU A 147 -4.43 -7.36 3.77
N SER A 148 -5.46 -7.40 2.92
CA SER A 148 -5.43 -6.72 1.63
C SER A 148 -5.25 -5.19 1.76
N LEU A 149 -5.84 -4.57 2.78
CA LEU A 149 -5.66 -3.13 3.04
C LEU A 149 -4.23 -2.81 3.49
N VAL A 150 -3.67 -3.62 4.39
CA VAL A 150 -2.28 -3.48 4.86
C VAL A 150 -1.29 -3.63 3.69
N LEU A 151 -1.55 -4.55 2.76
CA LEU A 151 -0.72 -4.69 1.56
C LEU A 151 -0.76 -3.43 0.69
N ILE A 152 -1.95 -2.83 0.48
CA ILE A 152 -2.10 -1.56 -0.28
C ILE A 152 -1.35 -0.42 0.42
N GLN A 153 -1.44 -0.34 1.75
CA GLN A 153 -0.72 0.67 2.53
C GLN A 153 0.81 0.49 2.41
N ASN A 154 1.29 -0.75 2.49
CA ASN A 154 2.72 -1.06 2.28
C ASN A 154 3.17 -0.71 0.87
N PHE A 155 2.35 -1.00 -0.15
CA PHE A 155 2.61 -0.62 -1.54
C PHE A 155 2.79 0.90 -1.67
N GLN A 156 1.89 1.69 -1.09
CA GLN A 156 1.96 3.16 -1.09
C GLN A 156 3.28 3.65 -0.43
N GLN A 157 3.60 3.15 0.76
CA GLN A 157 4.78 3.57 1.52
C GLN A 157 6.10 3.21 0.82
N LEU A 158 6.20 1.99 0.28
CA LEU A 158 7.41 1.52 -0.40
C LEU A 158 7.66 2.29 -1.69
N ASN A 159 6.62 2.53 -2.50
CA ASN A 159 6.76 3.30 -3.74
C ASN A 159 7.13 4.77 -3.47
N PHE A 160 6.50 5.41 -2.49
CA PHE A 160 6.90 6.77 -2.09
C PHE A 160 8.36 6.82 -1.64
N THR A 161 8.79 5.85 -0.83
CA THR A 161 10.17 5.76 -0.37
C THR A 161 11.15 5.52 -1.52
N ALA A 162 10.77 4.70 -2.51
CA ALA A 162 11.56 4.43 -3.70
C ALA A 162 11.75 5.70 -4.55
N PHE A 163 10.66 6.43 -4.86
CA PHE A 163 10.75 7.72 -5.56
C PHE A 163 11.61 8.73 -4.79
N ARG A 164 11.39 8.89 -3.48
CA ARG A 164 12.21 9.81 -2.68
C ARG A 164 13.71 9.48 -2.75
N LYS A 165 14.06 8.19 -2.69
CA LYS A 165 15.46 7.75 -2.70
C LYS A 165 16.10 7.85 -4.08
N ILE A 166 15.37 7.54 -5.16
CA ILE A 166 15.92 7.61 -6.52
C ILE A 166 16.10 9.05 -6.96
N LEU A 167 15.15 9.95 -6.65
CA LEU A 167 15.27 11.38 -6.91
C LEU A 167 16.42 12.01 -6.10
N LYS A 168 16.60 11.61 -4.84
CA LYS A 168 17.78 12.04 -4.05
C LYS A 168 19.09 11.51 -4.64
N LYS A 169 19.09 10.33 -5.24
CA LYS A 169 20.27 9.76 -5.92
C LYS A 169 20.61 10.54 -7.18
N HIS A 170 19.60 10.88 -7.98
CA HIS A 170 19.72 11.74 -9.15
C HIS A 170 20.40 13.07 -8.79
N ASP A 171 19.84 13.80 -7.82
CA ASP A 171 20.38 15.09 -7.35
C ASP A 171 21.83 14.97 -6.86
N LYS A 172 22.14 13.89 -6.15
CA LYS A 172 23.49 13.64 -5.65
C LYS A 172 24.50 13.38 -6.79
N ILE A 173 24.11 12.65 -7.83
CA ILE A 173 25.02 12.22 -8.89
C ILE A 173 25.20 13.33 -9.93
N PHE A 174 24.12 13.98 -10.35
CA PHE A 174 24.18 15.06 -11.34
C PHE A 174 24.42 16.45 -10.73
N LYS A 175 24.51 16.55 -9.39
CA LYS A 175 24.74 17.80 -8.64
C LYS A 175 23.66 18.86 -8.94
N THR A 176 22.41 18.42 -8.97
CA THR A 176 21.23 19.26 -9.27
C THR A 176 20.23 19.24 -8.12
N LYS A 177 19.17 20.03 -8.24
CA LYS A 177 18.00 20.06 -7.34
C LYS A 177 16.69 19.67 -8.05
N SER A 178 16.75 19.38 -9.35
CA SER A 178 15.58 19.07 -10.18
C SER A 178 14.82 17.85 -9.67
N GLY A 179 15.49 16.86 -9.08
CA GLY A 179 14.83 15.69 -8.48
C GLY A 179 14.01 16.03 -7.24
N ALA A 180 14.51 16.92 -6.37
CA ALA A 180 13.74 17.42 -5.23
C ALA A 180 12.53 18.25 -5.67
N GLU A 181 12.70 19.10 -6.69
CA GLU A 181 11.61 19.91 -7.27
C GLU A 181 10.53 19.01 -7.90
N TYR A 182 10.94 18.02 -8.70
CA TYR A 182 10.04 17.02 -9.29
C TYR A 182 9.29 16.24 -8.20
N ARG A 183 9.96 15.89 -7.08
CA ARG A 183 9.30 15.17 -5.98
C ARG A 183 8.12 15.97 -5.42
N VAL A 184 8.35 17.25 -5.13
CA VAL A 184 7.32 18.13 -4.55
C VAL A 184 6.20 18.38 -5.55
N ALA A 185 6.55 18.66 -6.82
CA ALA A 185 5.57 18.96 -7.86
C ALA A 185 4.69 17.76 -8.22
N ASN A 186 5.30 16.57 -8.40
CA ASN A 186 4.62 15.42 -9.02
C ASN A 186 4.33 14.28 -8.02
N ILE A 187 5.27 13.94 -7.14
CA ILE A 187 5.11 12.78 -6.24
C ILE A 187 4.27 13.14 -5.01
N GLU A 188 4.57 14.24 -4.33
CA GLU A 188 3.84 14.65 -3.12
C GLU A 188 2.41 15.13 -3.41
N CYS A 189 2.12 15.55 -4.65
CA CYS A 189 0.78 15.90 -5.11
C CYS A 189 0.02 14.72 -5.75
N SER A 190 0.66 13.56 -5.89
CA SER A 190 0.07 12.44 -6.63
C SER A 190 -1.13 11.82 -5.89
N PRO A 191 -2.11 11.26 -6.63
CA PRO A 191 -3.25 10.57 -6.02
C PRO A 191 -2.85 9.38 -5.16
N PHE A 192 -1.82 8.62 -5.53
CA PHE A 192 -1.39 7.47 -4.71
C PHE A 192 -0.83 7.90 -3.36
N TYR A 193 -0.26 9.10 -3.22
CA TYR A 193 0.30 9.58 -1.95
C TYR A 193 -0.70 10.36 -1.11
N THR A 194 -1.45 11.27 -1.73
CA THR A 194 -2.39 12.16 -1.03
C THR A 194 -3.64 11.45 -0.51
N ASN A 195 -4.03 10.34 -1.13
CA ASN A 195 -5.22 9.63 -0.75
C ASN A 195 -5.03 8.84 0.57
N THR A 196 -5.71 9.29 1.62
CA THR A 196 -5.70 8.69 2.96
C THR A 196 -6.86 7.73 3.21
N GLN A 197 -7.73 7.46 2.22
CA GLN A 197 -8.91 6.60 2.41
C GLN A 197 -8.55 5.20 2.89
N ILE A 198 -7.38 4.70 2.50
CA ILE A 198 -6.88 3.39 2.97
C ILE A 198 -6.72 3.37 4.50
N ASN A 199 -6.26 4.46 5.11
CA ASN A 199 -6.10 4.56 6.55
C ASN A 199 -7.46 4.58 7.25
N THR A 200 -8.45 5.25 6.68
CA THR A 200 -9.83 5.23 7.19
C THR A 200 -10.41 3.82 7.13
N LEU A 201 -10.27 3.12 6.00
CA LEU A 201 -10.76 1.75 5.85
C LEU A 201 -10.10 0.77 6.82
N ILE A 202 -8.80 0.95 7.10
CA ILE A 202 -8.07 0.16 8.09
C ILE A 202 -8.67 0.40 9.48
N LEU A 203 -8.83 1.66 9.90
CA LEU A 203 -9.40 2.01 11.19
C LEU A 203 -10.84 1.52 11.37
N ASP A 204 -11.65 1.53 10.30
CA ASP A 204 -13.02 1.02 10.33
C ASP A 204 -13.08 -0.52 10.42
N THR A 205 -11.98 -1.21 10.13
CA THR A 205 -11.87 -2.67 10.12
C THR A 205 -11.25 -3.24 11.42
N GLU A 206 -10.46 -2.45 12.17
CA GLU A 206 -9.89 -2.81 13.49
C GLU A 206 -10.94 -2.90 14.64
#